data_AF-A0A1A8FB21-F1
#
_entry.id   AF-A0A1A8FB21-F1
#
_cell.length_a   1.000
_cell.length_b   1.000
_cell.length_c   1.000
_cell.angle_alpha   90.00
_cell.angle_beta   90.00
_cell.angle_gamma   90.00
#
_symmetry.space_group_name_H-M   'P 1'
#
loop_
_entity.id
_entity.type
_entity.pdbx_description
1 polymer ?
#
loop_
_entity_poly.entity_id
_entity_poly.type
_entity_poly.pdbx_seq_one_letter_code
_entity_poly.pdbx_strand_id
1 'polypeptide(L)'
;VVVVHFILPIGIVSYCYLRIWILVIQVRRRVKPDSRPKIKPHDLRNFLTMFVVFVLFAVCWAPLNLIGLAVALDSRLSRAIPEWLFTASYFMAYFNSCLNAVIYGVLNHNFRKEYKRIVLIIFKFHC
;
A
#
# COMPACT_ATOMS: atom_id res chain seq x y z
N VAL A 1 -20.06 -5.96 -0.16
CA VAL A 1 -18.88 -5.63 0.69
C VAL A 1 -17.59 -5.53 -0.12
N VAL A 2 -17.15 -6.60 -0.79
CA VAL A 2 -15.89 -6.62 -1.58
C VAL A 2 -15.84 -5.55 -2.67
N VAL A 3 -16.85 -5.46 -3.53
CA VAL A 3 -16.81 -4.51 -4.66
C VAL A 3 -16.83 -3.05 -4.18
N VAL A 4 -17.66 -2.76 -3.18
CA VAL A 4 -17.90 -1.40 -2.69
C VAL A 4 -16.78 -0.90 -1.75
N HIS A 5 -16.23 -1.76 -0.90
CA HIS A 5 -15.18 -1.38 0.07
C HIS A 5 -13.76 -1.68 -0.42
N PHE A 6 -13.61 -2.47 -1.49
CA PHE A 6 -12.30 -2.89 -1.99
C PHE A 6 -12.04 -2.36 -3.38
N ILE A 7 -12.86 -2.74 -4.36
CA ILE A 7 -12.61 -2.42 -5.76
C ILE A 7 -12.80 -0.93 -6.03
N LEU A 8 -13.85 -0.32 -5.49
CA LEU A 8 -14.15 1.10 -5.68
C LEU A 8 -13.02 2.02 -5.16
N PRO A 9 -12.53 1.91 -3.92
CA PRO A 9 -11.44 2.77 -3.46
C PRO A 9 -10.10 2.43 -4.16
N ILE A 10 -9.82 1.18 -4.53
CA ILE A 10 -8.63 0.83 -5.34
C ILE A 10 -8.68 1.48 -6.72
N GLY A 11 -9.82 1.42 -7.39
CA GLY A 11 -10.02 2.05 -8.69
C GLY A 11 -9.83 3.58 -8.62
N ILE A 12 -10.40 4.23 -7.60
CA ILE A 12 -10.28 5.68 -7.42
C ILE A 12 -8.83 6.08 -7.16
N VAL A 13 -8.16 5.41 -6.22
CA VAL A 13 -6.80 5.77 -5.82
C VAL A 13 -5.80 5.50 -6.95
N SER A 14 -5.92 4.37 -7.66
CA SER A 14 -5.07 4.07 -8.83
C SER A 14 -5.27 5.09 -9.95
N TYR A 15 -6.52 5.49 -10.23
CA TYR A 15 -6.83 6.52 -11.20
C TYR A 15 -6.21 7.87 -10.84
N CYS A 16 -6.35 8.30 -9.59
CA CYS A 16 -5.72 9.52 -9.08
C CYS A 16 -4.19 9.48 -9.23
N TYR A 17 -3.56 8.32 -8.98
CA TYR A 17 -2.12 8.13 -9.16
C TYR A 17 -1.68 8.25 -10.60
N LEU A 18 -2.37 7.56 -11.51
CA LEU A 18 -2.08 7.62 -12.94
C LEU A 18 -2.21 9.05 -13.45
N ARG A 19 -3.25 9.79 -13.03
CA ARG A 19 -3.44 11.21 -13.34
C ARG A 19 -2.26 12.07 -12.86
N ILE A 20 -1.85 11.93 -11.61
CA ILE A 20 -0.72 12.70 -11.05
C ILE A 20 0.58 12.35 -11.77
N TRP A 21 0.82 11.06 -12.04
CA TRP A 21 2.03 10.61 -12.71
C TRP A 21 2.11 11.09 -14.16
N ILE A 22 0.99 11.04 -14.89
CA ILE A 22 0.85 11.60 -16.24
C ILE A 22 1.06 13.11 -16.20
N LEU A 23 0.48 13.83 -15.24
CA LEU A 23 0.65 15.28 -15.08
C LEU A 23 2.11 15.63 -14.79
N VAL A 24 2.81 14.87 -13.94
CA VAL A 24 4.24 15.04 -13.68
C VAL A 24 5.06 14.79 -14.95
N ILE A 25 4.76 13.75 -15.73
CA ILE A 25 5.45 13.46 -17.00
C ILE A 25 5.17 14.55 -18.04
N GLN A 26 3.93 15.02 -18.15
CA GLN A 26 3.54 16.09 -19.08
C GLN A 26 4.20 17.42 -18.72
N VAL A 27 4.19 17.80 -17.43
CA VAL A 27 4.89 18.99 -16.93
C VAL A 27 6.40 18.86 -17.17
N ARG A 28 7.00 17.69 -16.89
CA ARG A 28 8.42 17.43 -17.12
C ARG A 28 8.80 17.48 -18.61
N ARG A 29 7.87 17.14 -19.51
CA ARG A 29 8.05 17.25 -20.98
C ARG A 29 7.80 18.65 -21.53
N ARG A 30 6.93 19.46 -20.90
CA ARG A 30 6.50 20.79 -21.39
C ARG A 30 7.26 21.97 -20.80
N VAL A 31 7.84 21.83 -19.60
CA VAL A 31 8.41 22.97 -18.87
C VAL A 31 9.91 23.08 -19.10
N LYS A 32 10.36 24.18 -19.72
CA LYS A 32 11.74 24.70 -19.60
C LYS A 32 12.05 24.86 -18.09
N PRO A 33 13.29 24.60 -17.63
CA PRO A 33 13.63 24.35 -16.22
C PRO A 33 13.16 25.37 -15.17
N ASP A 34 12.72 26.56 -15.58
CA ASP A 34 12.45 27.75 -14.77
C ASP A 34 11.05 27.82 -14.13
N SER A 35 10.02 27.16 -14.71
CA SER A 35 8.61 27.31 -14.27
C SER A 35 8.05 26.02 -13.66
N ARG A 36 8.86 25.30 -12.86
CA ARG A 36 8.40 24.06 -12.22
C ARG A 36 7.40 24.40 -11.11
N PRO A 37 6.15 23.91 -11.14
CA PRO A 37 5.33 23.95 -9.95
C PRO A 37 6.08 23.20 -8.85
N LYS A 38 6.40 23.91 -7.75
CA LYS A 38 7.10 23.33 -6.59
C LYS A 38 6.13 22.42 -5.84
N ILE A 39 5.80 21.26 -6.42
CA ILE A 39 5.25 20.16 -5.65
C ILE A 39 6.33 19.83 -4.63
N LYS A 40 6.08 20.15 -3.36
CA LYS A 40 7.06 19.89 -2.32
C LYS A 40 7.26 18.38 -2.27
N PRO A 41 8.49 17.88 -2.37
CA PRO A 41 8.76 16.44 -2.36
C PRO A 41 8.23 15.74 -1.10
N HIS A 42 7.98 16.49 -0.01
CA HIS A 42 7.35 15.98 1.20
C HIS A 42 5.88 15.56 1.00
N ASP A 43 5.07 16.31 0.23
CA ASP A 43 3.64 16.05 0.04
C ASP A 43 3.46 14.80 -0.81
N LEU A 44 4.24 14.72 -1.90
CA LEU A 44 4.24 13.58 -2.81
C LEU A 44 4.66 12.29 -2.10
N ARG A 45 5.60 12.40 -1.15
CA ARG A 45 6.09 11.26 -0.37
C ARG A 45 5.09 10.81 0.70
N ASN A 46 4.37 11.75 1.32
CA ASN A 46 3.30 11.43 2.27
C ASN A 46 2.15 10.73 1.54
N PHE A 47 1.76 11.27 0.37
CA PHE A 47 0.76 10.65 -0.50
C PHE A 47 1.18 9.24 -0.97
N LEU A 48 2.45 9.06 -1.38
CA LEU A 48 3.03 7.73 -1.68
C LEU A 48 3.01 6.77 -0.51
N THR A 49 3.25 7.26 0.69
CA THR A 49 3.19 6.45 1.89
C THR A 49 1.76 5.96 2.11
N MET A 50 0.77 6.87 2.05
CA MET A 50 -0.65 6.51 2.18
C MET A 50 -1.11 5.55 1.07
N PHE A 51 -0.64 5.74 -0.15
CA PHE A 51 -0.92 4.84 -1.28
C PHE A 51 -0.42 3.42 -1.02
N VAL A 52 0.82 3.29 -0.58
CA VAL A 52 1.42 1.98 -0.32
C VAL A 52 0.75 1.28 0.86
N VAL A 53 0.38 2.03 1.92
CA VAL A 53 -0.47 1.49 3.00
C VAL A 53 -1.76 0.91 2.42
N PHE A 54 -2.43 1.68 1.57
CA PHE A 54 -3.69 1.29 0.97
C PHE A 54 -3.56 0.08 0.03
N VAL A 55 -2.51 0.03 -0.81
CA VAL A 55 -2.24 -1.11 -1.70
C VAL A 55 -1.89 -2.36 -0.90
N LEU A 56 -1.09 -2.26 0.16
CA LEU A 56 -0.76 -3.42 0.99
C LEU A 56 -1.97 -3.93 1.76
N PHE A 57 -2.82 -3.03 2.25
CA PHE A 57 -4.11 -3.39 2.80
C PHE A 57 -4.95 -4.16 1.77
N ALA A 58 -4.99 -3.67 0.52
CA ALA A 58 -5.65 -4.35 -0.58
C ALA A 58 -5.04 -5.73 -0.92
N VAL A 59 -3.73 -5.88 -0.94
CA VAL A 59 -3.11 -7.17 -1.25
C VAL A 59 -3.34 -8.18 -0.12
N CYS A 60 -3.32 -7.75 1.14
CA CYS A 60 -3.53 -8.62 2.29
C CYS A 60 -4.96 -9.13 2.42
N TRP A 61 -5.94 -8.30 2.09
CA TRP A 61 -7.36 -8.66 2.17
C TRP A 61 -7.93 -9.23 0.86
N ALA A 62 -7.25 -9.02 -0.29
CA ALA A 62 -7.68 -9.53 -1.58
C ALA A 62 -7.98 -11.03 -1.58
N PRO A 63 -7.08 -11.92 -1.11
CA PRO A 63 -7.31 -13.35 -1.24
C PRO A 63 -8.51 -13.82 -0.39
N LEU A 64 -8.69 -13.26 0.81
CA LEU A 64 -9.85 -13.55 1.66
C LEU A 64 -11.17 -13.12 0.99
N ASN A 65 -11.20 -11.90 0.44
CA ASN A 65 -12.40 -11.36 -0.22
C ASN A 65 -12.70 -12.07 -1.54
N LEU A 66 -11.69 -12.50 -2.28
CA LEU A 66 -11.84 -13.25 -3.53
C LEU A 66 -12.41 -14.65 -3.27
N ILE A 67 -11.93 -15.33 -2.22
CA ILE A 67 -12.46 -16.62 -1.77
C ILE A 67 -13.92 -16.46 -1.33
N GLY A 68 -14.22 -15.44 -0.53
CA GLY A 68 -15.59 -15.15 -0.10
C GLY A 68 -16.54 -14.87 -1.29
N LEU A 69 -16.07 -14.14 -2.31
CA LEU A 69 -16.83 -13.88 -3.53
C LEU A 69 -17.03 -15.15 -4.36
N ALA A 70 -15.99 -15.98 -4.50
CA ALA A 70 -16.07 -17.24 -5.25
C ALA A 70 -17.08 -18.21 -4.63
N VAL A 71 -17.07 -18.36 -3.30
CA VAL A 71 -18.05 -19.18 -2.57
C VAL A 71 -19.47 -18.62 -2.66
N ALA A 72 -19.62 -17.29 -2.67
CA ALA A 72 -20.93 -16.65 -2.82
C ALA A 72 -21.53 -16.79 -4.23
N LEU A 73 -20.69 -16.84 -5.27
CA LEU A 73 -21.12 -17.02 -6.67
C LEU A 73 -21.41 -18.48 -6.99
N ASP A 74 -20.62 -19.42 -6.46
CA ASP A 74 -20.86 -20.84 -6.64
C ASP A 74 -20.50 -21.61 -5.36
N SER A 75 -21.52 -22.09 -4.65
CA SER A 75 -21.36 -22.85 -3.41
C SER A 75 -20.69 -24.21 -3.61
N ARG A 76 -20.61 -24.72 -4.86
CA ARG A 76 -19.89 -25.96 -5.19
C ARG A 76 -18.38 -25.76 -5.26
N LEU A 77 -17.91 -24.53 -5.54
CA LEU A 77 -16.49 -24.19 -5.53
C LEU A 77 -15.89 -24.27 -4.12
N SER A 78 -16.70 -24.17 -3.07
CA SER A 78 -16.26 -24.34 -1.68
C SER A 78 -15.52 -25.67 -1.45
N ARG A 79 -15.88 -26.72 -2.20
CA ARG A 79 -15.25 -28.05 -2.11
C ARG A 79 -13.97 -28.18 -2.94
N ALA A 80 -13.72 -27.24 -3.86
CA ALA A 80 -12.54 -27.19 -4.72
C ALA A 80 -11.47 -26.21 -4.21
N ILE A 81 -11.82 -25.35 -3.25
CA ILE A 81 -10.86 -24.41 -2.64
C ILE A 81 -9.95 -25.20 -1.69
N PRO A 82 -8.62 -25.20 -1.90
CA PRO A 82 -7.70 -25.90 -1.01
C PRO A 82 -7.70 -25.25 0.37
N GLU A 83 -7.75 -26.05 1.44
CA GLU A 83 -7.73 -25.52 2.81
C GLU A 83 -6.50 -24.67 3.10
N TRP A 84 -5.35 -25.03 2.52
CA TRP A 84 -4.11 -24.25 2.61
C TRP A 84 -4.26 -22.82 2.11
N LEU A 85 -5.11 -22.60 1.09
CA LEU A 85 -5.38 -21.30 0.48
C LEU A 85 -6.28 -20.45 1.41
N PHE A 86 -7.21 -21.08 2.11
CA PHE A 86 -8.03 -20.44 3.13
C PHE A 86 -7.18 -20.03 4.34
N THR A 87 -6.35 -20.94 4.86
CA THR A 87 -5.42 -20.68 5.97
C THR A 87 -4.42 -19.57 5.60
N ALA A 88 -3.79 -19.65 4.42
CA ALA A 88 -2.86 -18.63 3.97
C ALA A 88 -3.51 -17.24 3.88
N SER A 89 -4.75 -17.16 3.38
CA SER A 89 -5.52 -15.91 3.30
C SER A 89 -5.80 -15.32 4.69
N TYR A 90 -6.10 -16.19 5.65
CA TYR A 90 -6.30 -15.80 7.05
C TYR A 90 -5.01 -15.26 7.67
N PHE A 91 -3.87 -15.95 7.46
CA PHE A 91 -2.56 -15.47 7.90
C PHE A 91 -2.21 -14.12 7.27
N MET A 92 -2.52 -13.94 5.98
CA MET A 92 -2.27 -12.69 5.26
C MET A 92 -3.11 -11.53 5.81
N ALA A 93 -4.36 -11.79 6.19
CA ALA A 93 -5.23 -10.82 6.84
C ALA A 93 -4.71 -10.41 8.22
N TYR A 94 -4.25 -11.37 9.04
CA TYR A 94 -3.62 -11.08 10.33
C TYR A 94 -2.30 -10.30 10.19
N PHE A 95 -1.50 -10.62 9.16
CA PHE A 95 -0.23 -9.96 8.89
C PHE A 95 -0.41 -8.47 8.49
N ASN A 96 -1.59 -8.08 8.00
CA ASN A 96 -1.93 -6.69 7.73
C ASN A 96 -1.66 -5.75 8.92
N SER A 97 -2.06 -6.18 10.13
CA SER A 97 -1.87 -5.39 11.34
C SER A 97 -0.39 -5.08 11.61
N CYS A 98 0.50 -6.05 11.38
CA CYS A 98 1.95 -5.87 11.50
C CYS A 98 2.50 -4.99 10.37
N LEU A 99 1.98 -5.15 9.16
CA LEU A 99 2.40 -4.37 8.00
C LEU A 99 2.13 -2.88 8.20
N ASN A 100 1.04 -2.48 8.86
CA ASN A 100 0.80 -1.07 9.16
C ASN A 100 2.00 -0.45 9.92
N ALA A 101 2.50 -1.12 10.97
CA ALA A 101 3.67 -0.65 11.72
C ALA A 101 4.96 -0.63 10.88
N VAL A 102 5.19 -1.66 10.07
CA VAL A 102 6.35 -1.73 9.16
C VAL A 102 6.29 -0.63 8.10
N ILE A 103 5.12 -0.33 7.54
CA ILE A 103 4.97 0.70 6.50
C ILE A 103 5.20 2.09 7.08
N TYR A 104 4.64 2.39 8.25
CA TYR A 104 4.94 3.66 8.92
C TYR A 104 6.43 3.78 9.27
N GLY A 105 7.08 2.69 9.69
CA GLY A 105 8.53 2.66 9.97
C GLY A 105 9.41 2.79 8.72
N VAL A 106 9.05 2.12 7.62
CA VAL A 106 9.87 2.02 6.40
C VAL A 106 9.56 3.13 5.41
N LEU A 107 8.31 3.49 5.16
CA LEU A 107 8.00 4.46 4.11
C LEU A 107 8.10 5.90 4.59
N ASN A 108 7.71 6.18 5.84
CA ASN A 108 7.70 7.53 6.34
C ASN A 108 9.14 8.02 6.60
N HIS A 109 9.58 9.05 5.87
CA HIS A 109 10.97 9.50 5.89
C HIS A 109 11.42 9.98 7.27
N ASN A 110 10.49 10.60 8.02
CA ASN A 110 10.72 11.03 9.38
C ASN A 110 11.01 9.82 10.28
N PHE A 111 10.22 8.76 10.16
CA PHE A 111 10.43 7.53 10.91
C PHE A 111 11.71 6.80 10.52
N ARG A 112 12.07 6.72 9.22
CA ARG A 112 13.37 6.16 8.80
C ARG A 112 14.56 6.92 9.39
N LYS A 113 14.45 8.24 9.52
CA LYS A 113 15.48 9.07 10.16
C LYS A 113 15.62 8.74 11.64
N GLU A 114 14.50 8.65 12.35
CA GLU A 114 14.51 8.28 13.78
C GLU A 114 14.92 6.81 14.00
N TYR A 115 14.51 5.86 13.16
CA TYR A 115 14.98 4.47 13.22
C TYR A 115 16.49 4.36 13.01
N LYS A 116 17.05 5.06 12.01
CA LYS A 116 18.51 5.14 11.83
C LYS A 116 19.19 5.75 13.05
N ARG A 117 18.58 6.78 13.65
CA ARG A 117 19.09 7.41 14.87
C ARG A 117 19.09 6.44 16.05
N ILE A 118 18.00 5.71 16.27
CA ILE A 118 17.86 4.72 17.34
C ILE A 118 18.86 3.58 17.13
N VAL A 119 18.98 3.02 15.92
CA VAL A 119 19.96 1.97 15.61
C VAL A 119 21.39 2.46 15.81
N LEU A 120 21.71 3.69 15.38
CA LEU A 120 23.03 4.29 15.62
C LEU A 120 23.31 4.52 17.10
N ILE A 121 22.31 4.94 17.89
CA ILE A 121 22.45 5.11 19.34
C ILE A 121 22.70 3.76 20.01
N ILE A 122 21.92 2.73 19.68
CA ILE A 122 22.10 1.38 20.23
C ILE A 122 23.48 0.83 19.87
N PHE A 123 23.92 0.99 18.62
CA PHE A 123 25.22 0.52 18.16
C PHE A 123 26.39 1.27 18.83
N LYS A 124 26.19 2.56 19.13
CA LYS A 124 27.16 3.39 19.86
C LYS A 124 27.16 3.14 21.37
N PHE A 125 26.09 2.58 21.93
CA PHE A 125 26.02 2.21 23.35
C PHE A 125 26.67 0.84 23.62
N HIS A 126 26.86 0.02 22.59
CA HIS A 126 27.40 -1.33 22.66
C HIS A 126 28.90 -1.41 22.27
N CYS A 127 29.55 -0.26 22.05
CA CYS A 127 30.96 -0.07 21.72
C CYS A 127 31.56 0.91 22.73
#